data_AF-I3TKM6-F1
#
_entry.id   AF-I3TKM6-F1
#
_cell.length_a   1.000
_cell.length_b   1.000
_cell.length_c   1.000
_cell.angle_alpha   90.00
_cell.angle_beta   90.00
_cell.angle_gamma   90.00
#
_symmetry.space_group_name_H-M   'P 1'
#
loop_
_entity.id
_entity.type
_entity.pdbx_description
1 polymer ?
#
loop_
_entity_poly.entity_id
_entity_poly.type
_entity_poly.pdbx_seq_one_letter_code
_entity_poly.pdbx_strand_id
1 'polypeptide(L)'
;MQYFISWSDDLPDSVLWYEHRADGIWTVAIWLVAALSFVPALLLLFPPVRHHRRRLTGLAIAVLVGRMLEMAWLVLPVTAGRAGAPATSIFVVTGLSLGGLGLLAGLSLPALLERAARLRARRSREDRP
;
A
#
# COMPACT_ATOMS: atom_id res chain seq x y z
N MET A 1 5.78 -13.83 9.62
CA MET A 1 5.47 -14.81 10.68
C MET A 1 4.29 -15.71 10.36
N GLN A 2 3.21 -15.22 9.74
CA GLN A 2 2.02 -16.05 9.47
C GLN A 2 2.25 -17.25 8.55
N TYR A 3 3.14 -17.15 7.56
CA TYR A 3 3.50 -18.28 6.69
C TYR A 3 4.11 -19.46 7.45
N PHE A 4 5.04 -19.18 8.37
CA PHE A 4 5.78 -20.21 9.11
C PHE A 4 4.86 -21.00 10.05
N ILE A 5 3.87 -20.34 10.65
CA ILE A 5 2.87 -20.98 11.53
C ILE A 5 1.93 -21.88 10.73
N SER A 6 1.52 -21.41 9.55
CA SER A 6 0.64 -22.20 8.68
C SER A 6 1.31 -23.45 8.12
N TRP A 7 2.61 -23.35 7.81
CA TRP A 7 3.40 -24.45 7.29
C TRP A 7 3.80 -25.46 8.37
N SER A 8 3.95 -25.04 9.63
CA SER A 8 4.29 -25.95 10.74
C SER A 8 3.13 -26.82 11.21
N ASP A 9 1.89 -26.40 10.94
CA ASP A 9 0.67 -27.06 11.43
C ASP A 9 0.10 -28.04 10.39
N ASP A 10 0.56 -27.99 9.12
CA ASP A 10 0.11 -28.81 7.97
C ASP A 10 -1.43 -28.96 7.85
N LEU A 11 -2.18 -27.99 8.37
CA LEU A 11 -3.65 -28.02 8.34
C LEU A 11 -4.13 -27.93 6.88
N PRO A 12 -4.98 -28.87 6.41
CA PRO A 12 -5.42 -28.96 5.02
C PRO A 12 -5.98 -27.65 4.47
N ASP A 13 -6.78 -26.94 5.27
CA ASP A 13 -7.41 -25.68 4.89
C ASP A 13 -6.39 -24.57 4.58
N SER A 14 -5.28 -24.57 5.32
CA SER A 14 -4.26 -23.54 5.22
C SER A 14 -3.36 -23.76 4.00
N VAL A 15 -3.02 -25.02 3.71
CA VAL A 15 -2.26 -25.42 2.53
C VAL A 15 -3.05 -25.13 1.25
N LEU A 16 -4.34 -25.51 1.22
CA LEU A 16 -5.23 -25.23 0.08
C LEU A 16 -5.37 -23.72 -0.19
N TRP A 17 -5.35 -22.88 0.85
CA TRP A 17 -5.41 -21.43 0.72
C TRP A 17 -4.18 -20.85 0.01
N TYR A 18 -2.98 -21.40 0.29
CA TYR A 18 -1.74 -21.01 -0.37
C TYR A 18 -1.62 -21.60 -1.77
N GLU A 19 -2.06 -22.85 -1.97
CA GLU A 19 -2.02 -23.53 -3.27
C GLU A 19 -2.78 -22.72 -4.33
N HIS A 20 -4.00 -22.25 -4.01
CA HIS A 20 -4.81 -21.41 -4.91
C HIS A 20 -4.17 -20.06 -5.29
N ARG A 21 -3.16 -19.61 -4.53
CA ARG A 21 -2.49 -18.31 -4.71
C ARG A 21 -1.02 -18.41 -5.09
N ALA A 22 -0.47 -19.61 -5.07
CA ALA A 22 0.87 -19.92 -5.55
C ALA A 22 0.86 -20.34 -7.02
N ASP A 23 -0.32 -20.40 -7.64
CA ASP A 23 -0.51 -20.94 -8.99
C ASP A 23 -0.78 -19.87 -10.07
N GLY A 24 -0.32 -20.13 -11.29
CA GLY A 24 -0.52 -19.27 -12.46
C GLY A 24 -0.05 -17.81 -12.31
N ILE A 25 -0.96 -16.86 -12.56
CA ILE A 25 -0.66 -15.40 -12.55
C ILE A 25 -0.32 -14.91 -11.12
N TRP A 26 -0.80 -15.60 -10.09
CA TRP A 26 -0.62 -15.19 -8.69
C TRP A 26 0.80 -15.42 -8.18
N THR A 27 1.54 -16.37 -8.76
CA THR A 27 2.97 -16.57 -8.48
C THR A 27 3.77 -15.32 -8.87
N VAL A 28 3.50 -14.77 -10.06
CA VAL A 28 4.17 -13.56 -10.55
C VAL A 28 3.83 -12.36 -9.67
N ALA A 29 2.56 -12.24 -9.26
CA ALA A 29 2.13 -11.18 -8.37
C ALA A 29 2.86 -11.21 -7.02
N ILE A 30 3.09 -12.40 -6.43
CA ILE A 30 3.83 -12.53 -5.16
C ILE A 30 5.28 -12.04 -5.29
N TRP A 31 5.96 -12.40 -6.38
CA TRP A 31 7.33 -11.96 -6.64
C TRP A 31 7.40 -10.46 -6.87
N LEU A 32 6.40 -9.91 -7.56
CA LEU A 32 6.29 -8.49 -7.81
C LEU A 32 6.04 -7.73 -6.50
N VAL A 33 5.14 -8.18 -5.63
CA VAL A 33 4.93 -7.61 -4.29
C VAL A 33 6.22 -7.66 -3.46
N ALA A 34 6.93 -8.79 -3.48
CA ALA A 34 8.19 -8.96 -2.77
C ALA A 34 9.24 -7.96 -3.28
N ALA A 35 9.38 -7.82 -4.60
CA ALA A 35 10.28 -6.87 -5.23
C ALA A 35 9.91 -5.42 -4.89
N LEU A 36 8.65 -5.01 -5.06
CA LEU A 36 8.20 -3.64 -4.76
C LEU A 36 8.24 -3.30 -3.26
N SER A 37 8.36 -4.28 -2.37
CA SER A 37 8.55 -4.03 -0.93
C SER A 37 10.02 -4.04 -0.54
N PHE A 38 10.79 -5.00 -1.05
CA PHE A 38 12.18 -5.23 -0.64
C PHE A 38 13.15 -4.30 -1.36
N VAL A 39 12.96 -4.06 -2.66
CA VAL A 39 13.83 -3.19 -3.45
C VAL A 39 13.81 -1.77 -2.87
N PRO A 40 12.65 -1.15 -2.56
CA PRO A 40 12.64 0.15 -1.92
C PRO A 40 13.28 0.18 -0.53
N ALA A 41 13.08 -0.86 0.27
CA ALA A 41 13.69 -0.98 1.59
C ALA A 41 15.22 -1.01 1.50
N LEU A 42 15.77 -1.78 0.55
CA LEU A 42 17.22 -1.82 0.29
C LEU A 42 17.73 -0.48 -0.24
N LEU A 43 17.02 0.13 -1.20
CA LEU A 43 17.41 1.42 -1.78
C LEU A 43 17.44 2.54 -0.74
N LEU A 44 16.53 2.53 0.24
CA LEU A 44 16.49 3.48 1.35
C LEU A 44 17.70 3.37 2.29
N LEU A 45 18.39 2.24 2.31
CA LEU A 45 19.63 2.08 3.08
C LEU A 45 20.77 2.96 2.55
N PHE A 46 20.73 3.34 1.26
CA PHE A 46 21.79 4.11 0.63
C PHE A 46 21.65 5.62 0.84
N PRO A 47 22.71 6.30 1.37
CA PRO A 47 22.75 7.75 1.53
C PRO A 47 22.36 8.59 0.29
N PRO A 48 22.81 8.29 -0.93
CA PRO A 48 22.46 9.10 -2.11
C PRO A 48 20.98 9.02 -2.51
N VAL A 49 20.24 8.03 -1.98
CA VAL A 49 18.82 7.85 -2.25
C VAL A 49 17.98 8.67 -1.27
N ARG A 50 18.35 8.67 0.02
CA ARG A 50 17.68 9.44 1.08
C ARG A 50 17.81 10.97 0.96
N HIS A 51 18.80 11.47 0.24
CA HIS A 51 19.02 12.91 0.09
C HIS A 51 18.36 13.51 -1.18
N HIS A 52 17.64 12.72 -1.97
CA HIS A 52 17.01 13.19 -3.21
C HIS A 52 15.49 13.04 -3.17
N ARG A 53 14.79 14.18 -3.10
CA ARG A 53 13.32 14.24 -3.01
C ARG A 53 12.60 13.47 -4.14
N ARG A 54 13.06 13.59 -5.39
CA ARG A 54 12.49 12.84 -6.53
C ARG A 54 12.64 11.32 -6.38
N ARG A 55 13.78 10.84 -5.88
CA ARG A 55 14.03 9.40 -5.68
C ARG A 55 13.15 8.85 -4.56
N LEU A 56 13.05 9.59 -3.46
CA LEU A 56 12.15 9.25 -2.34
C LEU A 56 10.68 9.19 -2.77
N THR A 57 10.21 10.15 -3.58
CA THR A 57 8.84 10.11 -4.10
C THR A 57 8.60 8.90 -5.00
N GLY A 58 9.54 8.57 -5.90
CA GLY A 58 9.45 7.38 -6.74
C GLY A 58 9.39 6.09 -5.91
N LEU A 59 10.22 5.99 -4.87
CA LEU A 59 10.23 4.87 -3.93
C LEU A 59 8.92 4.75 -3.15
N ALA A 60 8.38 5.87 -2.68
CA ALA A 60 7.09 5.89 -1.98
C ALA A 60 5.94 5.42 -2.87
N ILE A 61 5.91 5.88 -4.14
CA ILE A 61 4.93 5.41 -5.12
C ILE A 61 5.09 3.91 -5.38
N ALA A 62 6.32 3.43 -5.55
CA ALA A 62 6.59 2.01 -5.75
C ALA A 62 6.07 1.16 -4.57
N VAL A 63 6.36 1.56 -3.33
CA VAL A 63 5.84 0.86 -2.14
C VAL A 63 4.31 0.88 -2.10
N LEU A 64 3.69 2.01 -2.44
CA LEU A 64 2.24 2.12 -2.45
C LEU A 64 1.60 1.20 -3.49
N VAL A 65 2.16 1.15 -4.71
CA VAL A 65 1.74 0.22 -5.76
C VAL A 65 1.91 -1.22 -5.33
N GLY A 66 3.04 -1.55 -4.68
CA GLY A 66 3.30 -2.87 -4.13
C GLY A 66 2.24 -3.29 -3.12
N ARG A 67 1.80 -2.39 -2.24
CA ARG A 67 0.73 -2.66 -1.28
C ARG A 67 -0.65 -2.80 -1.91
N MET A 68 -0.97 -2.04 -2.95
CA MET A 68 -2.20 -2.25 -3.70
C MET A 68 -2.23 -3.64 -4.35
N LEU A 69 -1.09 -4.06 -4.93
CA LEU A 69 -0.96 -5.37 -5.55
C LEU A 69 -1.06 -6.51 -4.53
N GLU A 70 -0.49 -6.34 -3.33
CA GLU A 70 -0.59 -7.32 -2.26
C GLU A 70 -2.02 -7.48 -1.76
N MET A 71 -2.75 -6.37 -1.56
CA MET A 71 -4.18 -6.44 -1.23
C MET A 71 -4.98 -7.14 -2.33
N ALA A 72 -4.66 -6.87 -3.59
CA ALA A 72 -5.30 -7.54 -4.72
C ALA A 72 -5.03 -9.06 -4.69
N TRP A 73 -3.79 -9.46 -4.44
CA TRP A 73 -3.39 -10.86 -4.30
C TRP A 73 -4.09 -11.55 -3.11
N LEU A 74 -4.38 -10.83 -2.01
CA LEU A 74 -5.13 -11.41 -0.89
C LEU A 74 -6.62 -11.66 -1.22
N VAL A 75 -7.27 -10.76 -1.97
CA VAL A 75 -8.73 -10.75 -2.14
C VAL A 75 -9.23 -11.34 -3.47
N LEU A 76 -8.55 -11.08 -4.59
CA LEU A 76 -9.03 -11.52 -5.91
C LEU A 76 -9.09 -13.05 -6.08
N PRO A 77 -8.15 -13.87 -5.58
CA PRO A 77 -8.19 -15.32 -5.80
C PRO A 77 -9.43 -15.98 -5.19
N VAL A 78 -9.96 -15.42 -4.08
CA VAL A 78 -11.17 -15.92 -3.41
C VAL A 78 -12.45 -15.48 -4.12
N THR A 79 -12.42 -14.32 -4.77
CA THR A 79 -13.61 -13.74 -5.41
C THR A 79 -13.73 -14.12 -6.89
N ALA A 80 -12.61 -14.34 -7.59
CA ALA A 80 -12.60 -14.81 -8.98
C ALA A 80 -13.26 -16.20 -9.13
N GLY A 81 -13.09 -17.09 -8.13
CA GLY A 81 -13.71 -18.42 -8.12
C GLY A 81 -15.21 -18.45 -7.81
N ARG A 82 -15.80 -17.37 -7.26
CA ARG A 82 -17.22 -17.31 -6.85
C ARG A 82 -18.06 -16.25 -7.56
N ALA A 83 -17.45 -15.15 -8.02
CA ALA A 83 -18.17 -13.97 -8.52
C ALA A 83 -17.72 -13.51 -9.92
N GLY A 84 -16.59 -13.99 -10.45
CA GLY A 84 -16.10 -13.63 -11.79
C GLY A 84 -15.70 -12.14 -11.95
N ALA A 85 -15.81 -11.63 -13.18
CA ALA A 85 -15.44 -10.26 -13.61
C ALA A 85 -15.90 -9.09 -12.70
N PRO A 86 -17.08 -9.09 -12.05
CA PRO A 86 -17.50 -7.98 -11.18
C PRO A 86 -16.65 -7.83 -9.90
N ALA A 87 -16.01 -8.89 -9.41
CA ALA A 87 -15.16 -8.76 -8.22
C ALA A 87 -13.85 -8.01 -8.51
N THR A 88 -13.26 -8.27 -9.67
CA THR A 88 -12.08 -7.55 -10.17
C THR A 88 -12.36 -6.07 -10.40
N SER A 89 -13.53 -5.70 -10.93
CA SER A 89 -13.88 -4.30 -11.17
C SER A 89 -14.12 -3.53 -9.87
N ILE A 90 -14.79 -4.14 -8.88
CA ILE A 90 -14.97 -3.54 -7.55
C ILE A 90 -13.60 -3.27 -6.92
N PHE A 91 -12.68 -4.23 -6.99
CA PHE A 91 -11.35 -4.06 -6.41
C PHE A 91 -10.54 -2.94 -7.05
N VAL A 92 -10.61 -2.81 -8.38
CA VAL A 92 -9.97 -1.72 -9.11
C VAL A 92 -10.59 -0.37 -8.74
N VAL A 93 -11.91 -0.29 -8.64
CA VAL A 93 -12.63 0.94 -8.28
C VAL A 93 -12.34 1.35 -6.84
N THR A 94 -12.37 0.41 -5.89
CA THR A 94 -12.05 0.67 -4.48
C THR A 94 -10.58 1.05 -4.31
N GLY A 95 -9.67 0.36 -4.99
CA GLY A 95 -8.24 0.68 -4.99
C GLY A 95 -7.96 2.08 -5.54
N LEU A 96 -8.56 2.44 -6.68
CA LEU A 96 -8.43 3.78 -7.26
C LEU A 96 -9.05 4.86 -6.36
N SER A 97 -10.17 4.57 -5.70
CA SER A 97 -10.83 5.50 -4.79
C SER A 97 -9.99 5.80 -3.55
N LEU A 98 -9.42 4.76 -2.92
CA LEU A 98 -8.53 4.89 -1.76
C LEU A 98 -7.19 5.55 -2.14
N GLY A 99 -6.63 5.18 -3.30
CA GLY A 99 -5.43 5.82 -3.84
C GLY A 99 -5.64 7.31 -4.14
N GLY A 100 -6.79 7.66 -4.72
CA GLY A 100 -7.19 9.05 -4.98
C GLY A 100 -7.39 9.85 -3.70
N LEU A 101 -8.04 9.28 -2.69
CA LEU A 101 -8.19 9.90 -1.36
C LEU A 101 -6.83 10.14 -0.69
N GLY A 102 -5.92 9.17 -0.76
CA GLY A 102 -4.56 9.31 -0.23
C GLY A 102 -3.76 10.43 -0.91
N LEU A 103 -3.86 10.55 -2.24
CA LEU A 103 -3.23 11.63 -3.01
C LEU A 103 -3.83 13.00 -2.66
N LEU A 104 -5.15 13.10 -2.55
CA LEU A 104 -5.85 14.32 -2.18
C LEU A 104 -5.48 14.77 -0.76
N ALA A 105 -5.43 13.84 0.19
CA ALA A 105 -4.98 14.11 1.55
C ALA A 105 -3.52 14.58 1.56
N GLY A 106 -2.62 13.89 0.85
CA GLY A 106 -1.20 14.25 0.78
C GLY A 106 -0.93 15.65 0.20
N LEU A 107 -1.75 16.09 -0.77
CA LEU A 107 -1.65 17.42 -1.37
C LEU A 107 -2.28 18.52 -0.51
N SER A 108 -3.40 18.23 0.17
CA SER A 108 -4.18 19.24 0.90
C SER A 108 -3.78 19.43 2.37
N LEU A 109 -3.33 18.37 3.04
CA LEU A 109 -2.93 18.40 4.45
C LEU A 109 -1.83 19.42 4.78
N PRO A 110 -0.71 19.53 4.05
CA PRO A 110 0.31 20.51 4.38
C PRO A 110 -0.21 21.96 4.28
N ALA A 111 -1.02 22.25 3.27
CA ALA A 111 -1.65 23.56 3.12
C ALA A 111 -2.67 23.86 4.23
N LEU A 112 -3.42 22.85 4.67
CA LEU A 112 -4.37 22.96 5.77
C LEU A 112 -3.67 23.15 7.12
N LEU A 113 -2.58 22.44 7.37
CA LEU A 113 -1.77 22.57 8.58
C LEU A 113 -1.10 23.94 8.65
N GLU A 114 -0.58 24.46 7.54
CA GLU A 114 -0.06 25.83 7.48
C GLU A 114 -1.15 26.87 7.76
N ARG A 115 -2.34 26.72 7.17
CA ARG A 115 -3.46 27.62 7.42
C ARG A 115 -3.89 27.59 8.89
N ALA A 116 -3.99 26.40 9.48
CA ALA A 116 -4.31 26.24 10.90
C ALA A 116 -3.26 26.88 11.81
N ALA A 117 -1.96 26.72 11.50
CA ALA A 117 -0.87 27.33 12.25
C ALA A 117 -0.91 28.87 12.19
N ARG A 118 -1.18 29.45 11.02
CA ARG A 118 -1.30 30.91 10.83
C ARG A 118 -2.47 31.50 11.62
N LEU A 119 -3.62 30.81 11.65
CA LEU A 119 -4.79 31.23 12.42
C LEU A 119 -4.53 31.17 13.93
N ARG A 120 -3.85 30.11 14.40
CA ARG A 120 -3.45 29.97 15.80
C ARG A 120 -2.48 31.09 16.24
N ALA A 121 -1.53 31.45 15.37
CA ALA A 121 -0.59 32.53 15.62
C ALA A 121 -1.26 33.92 15.66
N ARG A 122 -2.28 34.16 14.83
CA ARG A 122 -3.07 35.40 14.86
C ARG A 122 -3.88 35.52 16.15
N ARG A 123 -4.58 34.45 16.55
CA ARG A 123 -5.39 34.43 17.79
C ARG A 123 -4.55 34.69 19.04
N SER A 124 -3.35 34.09 19.13
CA SER A 124 -2.42 34.34 20.24
C SER A 124 -1.86 35.77 20.29
N ARG A 125 -1.98 36.55 19.21
CA ARG A 125 -1.57 37.95 19.13
C ARG A 125 -2.68 38.91 19.55
N GLU A 126 -3.94 38.53 19.31
CA GLU A 126 -5.14 39.27 19.73
C GLU A 126 -5.39 39.16 21.24
N ASP A 127 -5.03 38.01 21.85
CA ASP A 127 -5.16 37.76 23.30
C ASP A 127 -4.01 38.33 24.16
N ARG A 128 -3.06 39.09 23.58
CA ARG A 128 -2.03 39.79 24.37
C ARG A 128 -2.57 41.18 24.76
N PRO A 129 -2.68 41.48 26.07
CA PRO A 129 -3.27 42.72 26.59
C PRO A 129 -2.45 43.97 26.25
#